data_AF-A0A8H2ZKY3-F1
#
_entry.id   AF-A0A8H2ZKY3-F1
#
_cell.length_a   1.000
_cell.length_b   1.000
_cell.length_c   1.000
_cell.angle_alpha   90.00
_cell.angle_beta   90.00
_cell.angle_gamma   90.00
#
_symmetry.space_group_name_H-M   'P 1'
#
loop_
_entity.id
_entity.type
_entity.pdbx_description
1 polymer ?
#
loop_
_entity_poly.entity_id
_entity_poly.type
_entity_poly.pdbx_seq_one_letter_code
_entity_poly.pdbx_strand_id
1 'polypeptide(L)'
;MRGTTRFNDLNETVQKQIEHFDKVIQEQIGMKNDCEAIMPQHGKLLEHIPNDVEFCRRKLLGMEDAMERDAADIDQVRQLVKKDADNATLSFRAIDNLKLPAPYQTPGIWATKSTNNPNSAVNDAEAQDLVSYFSSTADELDATLKKYHSNFSEIEAHLRSLEQSTAQQTQALLARRNGRAYQQENPVQELGLALVEFEQSILQVAGKIGASRERIQALQLGSFTGPGDRDRRNEAPTGFGDSVHGGSVRGRGGVY
;
A
#
# COMPACT_ATOMS: atom_id res chain seq x y z
N MET A 1 16.82 8.83 89.30
CA MET A 1 16.16 8.31 88.08
C MET A 1 16.51 6.84 87.97
N ARG A 2 15.57 5.96 88.35
CA ARG A 2 15.79 4.50 88.46
C ARG A 2 15.82 3.89 87.06
N GLY A 3 16.82 3.04 86.83
CA GLY A 3 17.11 2.40 85.57
C GLY A 3 15.89 1.63 85.03
N THR A 4 15.70 1.77 83.73
CA THR A 4 14.70 1.08 82.95
C THR A 4 14.93 -0.43 83.06
N THR A 5 13.84 -1.18 83.20
CA THR A 5 13.76 -2.65 83.25
C THR A 5 14.76 -3.34 82.32
N ARG A 6 15.71 -4.10 82.88
CA ARG A 6 16.62 -4.96 82.11
C ARG A 6 15.84 -6.20 81.65
N PHE A 7 16.20 -6.75 80.49
CA PHE A 7 15.56 -7.94 79.89
C PHE A 7 15.44 -9.14 80.85
N ASN A 8 16.40 -9.30 81.76
CA ASN A 8 16.41 -10.39 82.75
C ASN A 8 15.45 -10.20 83.94
N ASP A 9 14.88 -9.00 84.12
CA ASP A 9 13.94 -8.71 85.23
C ASP A 9 12.46 -8.81 84.79
N LEU A 10 12.19 -9.22 83.53
CA LEU A 10 10.85 -9.41 82.98
C LEU A 10 10.29 -10.82 83.23
N ASN A 11 8.96 -10.98 83.16
CA ASN A 11 8.31 -12.29 83.25
C ASN A 11 8.61 -13.15 82.01
N GLU A 12 8.81 -14.45 82.22
CA GLU A 12 9.23 -15.43 81.20
C GLU A 12 8.32 -15.42 79.94
N THR A 13 7.03 -15.13 80.11
CA THR A 13 6.08 -15.02 79.00
C THR A 13 6.38 -13.84 78.08
N VAL A 14 6.67 -12.65 78.64
CA VAL A 14 6.99 -11.46 77.83
C VAL A 14 8.40 -11.56 77.26
N GLN A 15 9.33 -12.17 78.00
CA GLN A 15 10.68 -12.46 77.52
C GLN A 15 10.66 -13.34 76.26
N LYS A 16 9.93 -14.47 76.28
CA LYS A 16 9.75 -15.35 75.10
C LYS A 16 9.05 -14.64 73.94
N GLN A 17 8.10 -13.76 74.23
CA GLN A 17 7.39 -13.01 73.20
C GLN A 17 8.30 -11.98 72.51
N ILE A 18 9.17 -11.31 73.26
CA ILE A 18 10.19 -10.39 72.72
C ILE A 18 11.21 -11.16 71.87
N GLU A 19 11.70 -12.32 72.34
CA GLU A 19 12.59 -13.19 71.53
C GLU A 19 11.93 -13.68 70.24
N HIS A 20 10.64 -14.00 70.30
CA HIS A 20 9.87 -14.40 69.12
C HIS A 20 9.75 -13.25 68.10
N PHE A 21 9.37 -12.04 68.57
CA PHE A 21 9.28 -10.87 67.69
C PHE A 21 10.64 -10.47 67.12
N ASP A 22 11.72 -10.52 67.91
CA ASP A 22 13.07 -10.22 67.43
C ASP A 22 13.52 -11.23 66.36
N LYS A 23 13.22 -12.52 66.55
CA LYS A 23 13.50 -13.56 65.56
C LYS A 23 12.74 -13.32 64.25
N VAL A 24 11.46 -12.95 64.32
CA VAL A 24 10.65 -12.62 63.13
C VAL A 24 11.16 -11.36 62.44
N ILE A 25 11.58 -10.34 63.19
CA ILE A 25 12.17 -9.11 62.62
C ILE A 25 13.49 -9.42 61.92
N GLN A 26 14.36 -10.24 62.51
CA GLN A 26 15.61 -10.66 61.91
C GLN A 26 15.39 -11.49 60.64
N GLU A 27 14.40 -12.40 60.65
CA GLU A 27 14.00 -13.17 59.46
C GLU A 27 13.49 -12.25 58.35
N GLN A 28 12.67 -11.24 58.68
CA GLN A 28 12.17 -10.27 57.72
C GLN A 28 13.28 -9.38 57.14
N ILE A 29 14.28 -9.00 57.95
CA ILE A 29 15.48 -8.28 57.50
C ILE A 29 16.29 -9.18 56.56
N GLY A 30 16.42 -10.46 56.88
CA GLY A 30 17.05 -11.46 56.00
C GLY A 30 16.39 -11.51 54.63
N MET A 31 15.07 -11.71 54.59
CA MET A 31 14.32 -11.73 53.32
C MET A 31 14.43 -10.42 52.55
N LYS A 32 14.43 -9.27 53.24
CA LYS A 32 14.60 -7.97 52.59
C LYS A 32 15.99 -7.84 51.94
N ASN A 33 17.04 -8.32 52.61
CA ASN A 33 18.39 -8.32 52.08
C ASN A 33 18.54 -9.30 50.91
N ASP A 34 17.88 -10.46 50.96
CA ASP A 34 17.86 -11.42 49.86
C ASP A 34 17.14 -10.83 48.63
N CYS A 35 16.00 -10.16 48.82
CA CYS A 35 15.32 -9.44 47.75
C CYS A 35 16.20 -8.32 47.17
N GLU A 36 16.90 -7.56 48.01
CA GLU A 36 17.81 -6.49 47.60
C GLU A 36 19.02 -7.03 46.82
N ALA A 37 19.50 -8.23 47.15
CA ALA A 37 20.58 -8.90 46.42
C ALA A 37 20.14 -9.38 45.01
N ILE A 38 18.88 -9.82 44.85
CA ILE A 38 18.35 -10.35 43.58
C ILE A 38 17.90 -9.23 42.63
N MET A 39 17.35 -8.13 43.17
CA MET A 39 16.81 -7.00 42.41
C MET A 39 17.76 -6.44 41.32
N PRO A 40 19.07 -6.23 41.55
CA PRO A 40 19.95 -5.69 40.52
C PRO A 40 20.20 -6.67 39.35
N GLN A 41 20.21 -7.99 39.62
CA GLN A 41 20.34 -8.99 38.56
C GLN A 41 19.06 -9.08 37.72
N HIS A 42 17.91 -9.07 38.40
CA HIS A 42 16.60 -9.04 37.74
C HIS A 42 16.39 -7.75 36.93
N GLY A 43 16.88 -6.61 37.43
CA GLY A 43 16.84 -5.33 36.72
C GLY A 43 17.59 -5.37 35.39
N LYS A 44 18.79 -5.96 35.35
CA LYS A 44 19.56 -6.16 34.10
C LYS A 44 18.81 -7.04 33.11
N LEU A 45 18.15 -8.11 33.58
CA LEU A 45 17.35 -8.98 32.72
C LEU A 45 16.15 -8.23 32.13
N LEU A 46 15.46 -7.40 32.93
CA LEU A 46 14.33 -6.60 32.48
C LEU A 46 14.73 -5.50 31.48
N GLU A 47 15.94 -4.96 31.57
CA GLU A 47 16.44 -3.92 30.67
C GLU A 47 16.55 -4.42 29.21
N HIS A 48 16.82 -5.71 29.01
CA HIS A 48 16.97 -6.28 27.67
C HIS A 48 15.63 -6.58 26.98
N ILE A 49 14.59 -6.90 27.75
CA ILE A 49 13.26 -7.25 27.22
C ILE A 49 12.69 -6.21 26.23
N PRO A 50 12.61 -4.89 26.56
CA PRO A 50 12.05 -3.93 25.64
C PRO A 50 12.88 -3.80 24.35
N ASN A 51 14.20 -3.89 24.45
CA ASN A 51 15.08 -3.85 23.27
C ASN A 51 14.84 -5.07 22.35
N ASP A 52 14.73 -6.26 22.93
CA ASP A 52 14.49 -7.49 22.17
C ASP A 52 13.10 -7.49 21.52
N VAL A 53 12.09 -6.94 22.21
CA VAL A 53 10.74 -6.77 21.66
C VAL A 53 10.74 -5.79 20.50
N GLU A 54 11.40 -4.63 20.63
CA GLU A 54 11.54 -3.67 19.54
C GLU A 54 12.31 -4.26 18.34
N PHE A 55 13.36 -5.04 18.60
CA PHE A 55 14.08 -5.75 17.56
C PHE A 55 13.20 -6.77 16.83
N CYS A 56 12.47 -7.61 17.57
CA CYS A 56 11.55 -8.59 17.00
C CYS A 56 10.45 -7.89 16.19
N ARG A 57 9.89 -6.79 16.71
CA ARG A 57 8.87 -5.98 16.04
C ARG A 57 9.40 -5.42 14.73
N ARG A 58 10.57 -4.80 14.74
CA ARG A 58 11.20 -4.23 13.53
C ARG A 58 11.45 -5.32 12.48
N LYS A 59 11.94 -6.48 12.92
CA LYS A 59 12.19 -7.62 12.03
C LYS A 59 10.90 -8.16 11.42
N LEU A 60 9.84 -8.25 12.21
CA LEU A 60 8.51 -8.65 11.74
C LEU A 60 7.98 -7.66 10.70
N LEU A 61 8.03 -6.36 10.97
CA LEU A 61 7.60 -5.34 10.01
C LEU A 61 8.38 -5.42 8.69
N GLY A 62 9.70 -5.65 8.76
CA GLY A 62 10.51 -5.84 7.55
C GLY A 62 10.16 -7.12 6.78
N MET A 63 9.78 -8.19 7.48
CA MET A 63 9.31 -9.42 6.85
C MET A 63 7.92 -9.24 6.21
N GLU A 64 7.01 -8.53 6.86
CA GLU A 64 5.68 -8.23 6.32
C GLU A 64 5.77 -7.39 5.04
N ASP A 65 6.59 -6.33 5.03
CA ASP A 65 6.83 -5.50 3.84
C ASP A 65 7.46 -6.29 2.70
N ALA A 66 8.45 -7.14 3.00
CA ALA A 66 9.05 -8.03 2.01
C ALA A 66 8.03 -9.04 1.45
N MET A 67 7.17 -9.60 2.29
CA MET A 67 6.14 -10.55 1.87
C MET A 67 5.04 -9.89 1.03
N GLU A 68 4.65 -8.65 1.36
CA GLU A 68 3.70 -7.88 0.55
C GLU A 68 4.27 -7.58 -0.84
N ARG A 69 5.57 -7.22 -0.89
CA ARG A 69 6.28 -7.04 -2.16
C ARG A 69 6.37 -8.33 -2.97
N ASP A 70 6.76 -9.44 -2.33
CA ASP A 70 6.85 -10.75 -2.99
C ASP A 70 5.47 -11.19 -3.53
N ALA A 71 4.38 -10.93 -2.80
CA ALA A 71 3.04 -11.21 -3.27
C ALA A 71 2.68 -10.41 -4.54
N ALA A 72 2.99 -9.11 -4.57
CA ALA A 72 2.78 -8.27 -5.74
C ALA A 72 3.63 -8.73 -6.94
N ASP A 73 4.90 -9.12 -6.71
CA ASP A 73 5.80 -9.62 -7.74
C ASP A 73 5.32 -10.97 -8.30
N ILE A 74 4.82 -11.87 -7.44
CA ILE A 74 4.20 -13.14 -7.86
C ILE A 74 2.97 -12.86 -8.73
N ASP A 75 2.10 -11.93 -8.35
CA ASP A 75 0.92 -11.61 -9.15
C ASP A 75 1.29 -11.03 -10.54
N GLN A 76 2.34 -10.21 -10.62
CA GLN A 76 2.87 -9.74 -11.91
C GLN A 76 3.38 -10.91 -12.76
N VAL A 77 4.19 -11.80 -12.18
CA VAL A 77 4.70 -12.99 -12.88
C VAL A 77 3.55 -13.89 -13.34
N ARG A 78 2.51 -14.08 -12.53
CA ARG A 78 1.33 -14.86 -12.91
C ARG A 78 0.59 -14.24 -14.09
N GLN A 79 0.46 -12.92 -14.14
CA GLN A 79 -0.15 -12.23 -15.28
C GLN A 79 0.68 -12.39 -16.55
N LEU A 80 2.01 -12.29 -16.45
CA LEU A 80 2.92 -12.53 -17.58
C LEU A 80 2.83 -13.96 -18.09
N VAL A 81 2.92 -14.96 -17.20
CA VAL A 81 2.78 -16.38 -17.57
C VAL A 81 1.43 -16.66 -18.21
N LYS A 82 0.36 -16.05 -17.71
CA LYS A 82 -0.97 -16.17 -18.33
C LYS A 82 -0.98 -15.57 -19.75
N LYS A 83 -0.48 -14.35 -19.93
CA LYS A 83 -0.36 -13.71 -21.24
C LYS A 83 0.46 -14.57 -22.20
N ASP A 84 1.58 -15.12 -21.74
CA ASP A 84 2.46 -15.97 -22.53
C ASP A 84 1.82 -17.31 -22.90
N ALA A 85 1.07 -17.92 -21.98
CA ALA A 85 0.30 -19.12 -22.26
C ALA A 85 -0.77 -18.86 -23.34
N ASP A 86 -1.51 -17.75 -23.22
CA ASP A 86 -2.51 -17.34 -24.21
C ASP A 86 -1.86 -17.12 -25.58
N ASN A 87 -0.74 -16.39 -25.63
CA ASN A 87 0.04 -16.16 -26.85
C ASN A 87 0.57 -17.47 -27.47
N ALA A 88 1.07 -18.39 -26.65
CA ALA A 88 1.53 -19.70 -27.10
C ALA A 88 0.37 -20.53 -27.70
N THR A 89 -0.81 -20.52 -27.06
CA THR A 89 -1.98 -21.24 -27.61
C THR A 89 -2.39 -20.72 -28.99
N LEU A 90 -2.28 -19.41 -29.25
CA LEU A 90 -2.56 -18.83 -30.57
C LEU A 90 -1.62 -19.41 -31.65
N SER A 91 -0.33 -19.51 -31.34
CA SER A 91 0.65 -20.11 -32.26
C SER A 91 0.44 -21.61 -32.49
N PHE A 92 0.13 -22.38 -31.45
CA PHE A 92 -0.18 -23.81 -31.59
C PHE A 92 -1.43 -24.05 -32.44
N ARG A 93 -2.48 -23.25 -32.24
CA ARG A 93 -3.70 -23.30 -33.05
C ARG A 93 -3.40 -22.99 -34.53
N ALA A 94 -2.51 -22.04 -34.82
CA ALA A 94 -2.06 -21.76 -36.19
C ALA A 94 -1.38 -22.98 -36.84
N ILE A 95 -0.52 -23.67 -36.09
CA ILE A 95 0.16 -24.89 -36.56
C ILE A 95 -0.83 -26.04 -36.78
N ASP A 96 -1.77 -26.23 -35.85
CA ASP A 96 -2.80 -27.27 -35.97
C ASP A 96 -3.73 -27.03 -37.16
N ASN A 97 -4.03 -25.77 -37.49
CA ASN A 97 -4.78 -25.42 -38.69
C ASN A 97 -4.01 -25.77 -39.97
N LEU A 98 -2.71 -25.48 -40.01
CA LEU A 98 -1.84 -25.77 -41.15
C LEU A 98 -1.67 -27.29 -41.37
N LYS A 99 -1.76 -28.09 -40.30
CA LYS A 99 -1.71 -29.55 -40.36
C LYS A 99 -2.94 -30.17 -41.04
N LEU A 100 -4.05 -29.44 -41.15
CA LEU A 100 -5.24 -29.92 -41.85
C LEU A 100 -5.04 -29.89 -43.37
N PRO A 101 -5.57 -30.88 -44.13
CA PRO A 101 -5.56 -30.84 -45.60
C PRO A 101 -6.22 -29.55 -46.12
N ALA A 102 -5.69 -28.99 -47.21
CA ALA A 102 -6.11 -27.72 -47.81
C ALA A 102 -7.63 -27.40 -47.81
N PRO A 103 -8.58 -28.33 -48.07
CA PRO A 103 -10.01 -28.02 -48.01
C PRO A 103 -10.57 -27.77 -46.59
N TYR A 104 -9.83 -28.16 -45.54
CA TYR A 104 -10.20 -27.98 -44.13
C TYR A 104 -9.40 -26.87 -43.44
N GLN A 105 -8.49 -26.20 -44.15
CA GLN A 105 -7.79 -25.03 -43.63
C GLN A 105 -8.77 -23.86 -43.54
N THR A 106 -8.77 -23.15 -42.42
CA THR A 106 -9.69 -22.02 -42.21
C THR A 106 -9.08 -20.77 -42.83
N PRO A 107 -9.70 -20.15 -43.85
CA PRO A 107 -9.15 -18.99 -44.53
C PRO A 107 -9.46 -17.73 -43.71
N GLY A 108 -8.84 -17.61 -42.53
CA GLY A 108 -9.11 -16.51 -41.58
C GLY A 108 -7.87 -15.91 -40.93
N ILE A 109 -6.71 -16.56 -41.04
CA ILE A 109 -5.44 -16.17 -40.37
C ILE A 109 -4.99 -14.73 -40.69
N TRP A 110 -5.44 -14.18 -41.83
CA TRP A 110 -5.07 -12.85 -42.33
C TRP A 110 -6.25 -11.89 -42.47
N ALA A 111 -7.47 -12.34 -42.15
CA ALA A 111 -8.67 -11.53 -42.35
C ALA A 111 -8.86 -10.59 -41.15
N THR A 112 -8.44 -9.33 -41.33
CA THR A 112 -8.84 -8.23 -40.45
C THR A 112 -10.37 -8.21 -40.34
N LYS A 113 -10.87 -8.38 -39.11
CA LYS A 113 -12.29 -8.36 -38.67
C LYS A 113 -13.31 -8.06 -39.77
N SER A 114 -13.78 -9.08 -40.48
CA SER A 114 -14.97 -8.98 -41.33
C SER A 114 -16.20 -9.30 -40.46
N THR A 115 -16.85 -8.26 -39.96
CA THR A 115 -17.93 -8.27 -38.96
C THR A 115 -19.33 -8.49 -39.55
N ASN A 116 -19.54 -9.49 -40.42
CA ASN A 116 -20.83 -9.61 -41.14
C ASN A 116 -21.61 -10.93 -41.01
N ASN A 117 -21.29 -11.85 -40.10
CA ASN A 117 -22.11 -13.05 -39.90
C ASN A 117 -22.35 -13.40 -38.41
N PRO A 118 -23.56 -13.20 -37.87
CA PRO A 118 -23.85 -13.45 -36.45
C PRO A 118 -24.02 -14.94 -36.11
N ASN A 119 -24.09 -15.84 -37.11
CA ASN A 119 -24.26 -17.28 -36.90
C ASN A 119 -22.96 -18.11 -36.97
N SER A 120 -21.81 -17.49 -37.21
CA SER A 120 -20.47 -18.13 -37.11
C SER A 120 -19.65 -17.64 -35.91
N ALA A 121 -20.27 -16.90 -34.98
CA ALA A 121 -19.59 -16.16 -33.92
C ALA A 121 -18.89 -17.01 -32.84
N VAL A 122 -19.14 -18.32 -32.76
CA VAL A 122 -18.52 -19.18 -31.74
C VAL A 122 -17.18 -19.76 -32.21
N ASN A 123 -16.97 -19.94 -33.52
CA ASN A 123 -15.76 -20.56 -34.07
C ASN A 123 -14.87 -19.59 -34.87
N ASP A 124 -15.40 -18.41 -35.24
CA ASP A 124 -14.73 -17.42 -36.10
C ASP A 124 -14.12 -16.25 -35.29
N ALA A 125 -14.56 -16.06 -34.04
CA ALA A 125 -13.90 -15.15 -33.10
C ALA A 125 -12.52 -15.67 -32.63
N GLU A 126 -12.27 -16.97 -32.85
CA GLU A 126 -11.00 -17.66 -32.61
C GLU A 126 -10.18 -17.84 -33.91
N ALA A 127 -10.59 -17.22 -35.02
CA ALA A 127 -9.78 -17.15 -36.23
C ALA A 127 -8.52 -16.31 -35.93
N GLN A 128 -7.45 -17.02 -35.58
CA GLN A 128 -6.06 -16.58 -35.43
C GLN A 128 -5.79 -15.09 -35.68
N ASP A 129 -6.06 -14.25 -34.68
CA ASP A 129 -5.78 -12.81 -34.72
C ASP A 129 -4.28 -12.56 -34.41
N LEU A 130 -3.41 -13.08 -35.28
CA LEU A 130 -1.98 -12.83 -35.22
C LEU A 130 -1.69 -11.37 -35.57
N VAL A 131 -2.54 -10.74 -36.39
CA VAL A 131 -2.37 -9.34 -36.79
C VAL A 131 -2.54 -8.41 -35.58
N SER A 132 -3.54 -8.62 -34.72
CA SER A 132 -3.65 -7.80 -33.50
C SER A 132 -2.58 -8.13 -32.47
N TYR A 133 -2.09 -9.36 -32.40
CA TYR A 133 -0.92 -9.72 -31.59
C TYR A 133 0.33 -8.97 -32.07
N PHE A 134 0.62 -8.98 -33.38
CA PHE A 134 1.75 -8.26 -33.95
C PHE A 134 1.59 -6.73 -33.86
N SER A 135 0.36 -6.20 -33.96
CA SER A 135 0.13 -4.77 -33.78
C SER A 135 0.28 -4.34 -32.32
N SER A 136 -0.30 -5.09 -31.38
CA SER A 136 -0.15 -4.78 -29.94
C SER A 136 1.28 -4.94 -29.46
N THR A 137 2.03 -5.92 -29.95
CA THR A 137 3.46 -6.05 -29.66
C THR A 137 4.28 -4.91 -30.28
N ALA A 138 3.93 -4.43 -31.49
CA ALA A 138 4.55 -3.24 -32.07
C ALA A 138 4.26 -1.97 -31.24
N ASP A 139 3.03 -1.80 -30.76
CA ASP A 139 2.65 -0.70 -29.87
C ASP A 139 3.39 -0.79 -28.51
N GLU A 140 3.55 -1.99 -27.95
CA GLU A 140 4.33 -2.23 -26.74
C GLU A 140 5.81 -1.88 -26.94
N LEU A 141 6.41 -2.29 -28.07
CA LEU A 141 7.78 -1.96 -28.41
C LEU A 141 7.97 -0.44 -28.61
N ASP A 142 7.05 0.24 -29.29
CA ASP A 142 7.06 1.70 -29.41
C ASP A 142 6.97 2.40 -28.04
N ALA A 143 6.11 1.90 -27.14
CA ALA A 143 6.04 2.39 -25.77
C ALA A 143 7.35 2.17 -24.98
N THR A 144 8.02 1.02 -25.13
CA THR A 144 9.33 0.79 -24.50
C THR A 144 10.42 1.68 -25.08
N LEU A 145 10.42 1.92 -26.39
CA LEU A 145 11.36 2.83 -27.05
C LEU A 145 11.18 4.27 -26.55
N LYS A 146 9.94 4.74 -26.38
CA LYS A 146 9.66 6.04 -25.75
C LYS A 146 10.21 6.13 -24.33
N LYS A 147 10.10 5.06 -23.54
CA LYS A 147 10.72 4.99 -22.21
C LYS A 147 12.25 5.08 -22.28
N TYR A 148 12.89 4.36 -23.21
CA TYR A 148 14.34 4.46 -23.40
C TYR A 148 14.77 5.88 -23.79
N HIS A 149 14.07 6.54 -24.71
CA HIS A 149 14.36 7.94 -25.04
C HIS A 149 14.20 8.88 -23.84
N SER A 150 13.15 8.71 -23.05
CA SER A 150 12.97 9.46 -21.80
C SER A 150 14.16 9.23 -20.85
N ASN A 151 14.54 7.97 -20.64
CA ASN A 151 15.68 7.61 -19.79
C ASN A 151 16.98 8.23 -20.30
N PHE A 152 17.23 8.24 -21.62
CA PHE A 152 18.40 8.91 -22.20
C PHE A 152 18.38 10.41 -21.94
N SER A 153 17.23 11.07 -22.14
CA SER A 153 17.11 12.50 -21.85
C SER A 153 17.31 12.82 -20.37
N GLU A 154 16.87 11.94 -19.47
CA GLU A 154 17.10 12.06 -18.03
C GLU A 154 18.57 11.84 -17.68
N ILE A 155 19.23 10.86 -18.30
CA ILE A 155 20.68 10.62 -18.13
C ILE A 155 21.48 11.84 -18.61
N GLU A 156 21.12 12.44 -19.74
CA GLU A 156 21.77 13.65 -20.26
C GLU A 156 21.57 14.84 -19.30
N ALA A 157 20.36 15.04 -18.79
CA ALA A 157 20.07 16.08 -17.80
C ALA A 157 20.83 15.85 -16.49
N HIS A 158 20.88 14.60 -16.02
CA HIS A 158 21.61 14.22 -14.82
C HIS A 158 23.13 14.40 -15.01
N LEU A 159 23.69 14.02 -16.16
CA LEU A 159 25.11 14.24 -16.47
C LEU A 159 25.46 15.73 -16.54
N ARG A 160 24.60 16.56 -17.13
CA ARG A 160 24.78 18.02 -17.10
C ARG A 160 24.76 18.56 -15.67
N SER A 161 23.88 18.05 -14.82
CA SER A 161 23.84 18.41 -13.39
C SER A 161 25.11 17.95 -12.65
N LEU A 162 25.63 16.75 -12.96
CA LEU A 162 26.88 16.23 -12.40
C LEU A 162 28.09 17.04 -12.86
N GLU A 163 28.13 17.50 -14.12
CA GLU A 163 29.18 18.37 -14.62
C GLU A 163 29.18 19.70 -13.84
N GLN A 164 28.01 20.30 -13.64
CA GLN A 164 27.86 21.52 -12.87
C GLN A 164 28.27 21.35 -11.40
N SER A 165 27.84 20.26 -10.76
CA SER A 165 28.21 19.92 -9.38
C SER A 165 29.72 19.67 -9.25
N THR A 166 30.32 18.95 -10.20
CA THR A 166 31.77 18.68 -10.23
C THR A 166 32.58 19.95 -10.48
N ALA A 167 32.11 20.85 -11.35
CA ALA A 167 32.73 22.14 -11.59
C ALA A 167 32.70 23.02 -10.32
N GLN A 168 31.57 23.05 -9.62
CA GLN A 168 31.43 23.75 -8.33
C GLN A 168 32.35 23.15 -7.26
N GLN A 169 32.41 21.82 -7.15
CA GLN A 169 33.30 21.14 -6.21
C GLN A 169 34.78 21.40 -6.53
N THR A 170 35.15 21.39 -7.80
CA THR A 170 36.52 21.69 -8.26
C THR A 170 36.87 23.15 -7.94
N GLN A 171 35.95 24.08 -8.19
CA GLN A 171 36.13 25.49 -7.85
C GLN A 171 36.23 25.72 -6.34
N ALA A 172 35.44 24.99 -5.54
CA ALA A 172 35.51 25.00 -4.08
C ALA A 172 36.86 24.44 -3.56
N LEU A 173 37.38 23.36 -4.16
CA LEU A 173 38.69 22.80 -3.82
C LEU A 173 39.84 23.75 -4.19
N LEU A 174 39.76 24.42 -5.34
CA LEU A 174 40.73 25.44 -5.75
C LEU A 174 40.67 26.68 -4.84
N ALA A 175 39.48 27.09 -4.41
CA ALA A 175 39.29 28.18 -3.43
C ALA A 175 39.82 27.80 -2.04
N ARG A 176 39.62 26.54 -1.62
CA ARG A 176 40.19 25.98 -0.38
C ARG A 176 41.71 25.94 -0.42
N ARG A 177 42.31 25.57 -1.56
CA ARG A 177 43.76 25.59 -1.78
C ARG A 177 44.33 27.02 -1.70
N ASN A 178 43.55 28.03 -2.10
CA ASN A 178 43.92 29.44 -2.04
C ASN A 178 43.63 30.10 -0.67
N GLY A 179 43.41 29.31 0.39
CA GLY A 179 43.32 29.79 1.77
C GLY A 179 42.01 30.52 2.12
N ARG A 180 41.00 30.48 1.24
CA ARG A 180 39.65 30.97 1.56
C ARG A 180 38.89 29.86 2.26
N ALA A 181 38.48 30.10 3.51
CA ALA A 181 37.64 29.18 4.27
C ALA A 181 36.30 29.02 3.53
N TYR A 182 36.12 27.86 2.89
CA TYR A 182 34.84 27.45 2.33
C TYR A 182 33.96 27.01 3.50
N GLN A 183 32.75 27.56 3.63
CA GLN A 183 31.73 27.01 4.53
C GLN A 183 31.43 25.59 4.04
N GLN A 184 31.92 24.59 4.76
CA GLN A 184 31.52 23.22 4.56
C GLN A 184 30.02 23.15 4.83
N GLU A 185 29.22 22.90 3.79
CA GLU A 185 27.79 22.62 4.00
C GLU A 185 27.69 21.46 4.99
N ASN A 186 26.90 21.64 6.04
CA ASN A 186 26.72 20.61 7.05
C ASN A 186 25.70 19.60 6.50
N PRO A 187 26.10 18.39 6.07
CA PRO A 187 25.18 17.44 5.43
C PRO A 187 24.05 17.00 6.36
N VAL A 188 24.23 17.12 7.69
CA VAL A 188 23.19 16.87 8.69
C VAL A 188 22.10 17.94 8.67
N GLN A 189 22.46 19.20 8.43
CA GLN A 189 21.49 20.29 8.31
C GLN A 189 20.72 20.18 6.99
N GLU A 190 21.41 19.82 5.91
CA GLU A 190 20.79 19.55 4.61
C GLU A 190 19.81 18.36 4.68
N LEU A 191 20.18 17.24 5.32
CA LEU A 191 19.27 16.13 5.55
C LEU A 191 18.06 16.53 6.39
N GLY A 192 18.27 17.35 7.44
CA GLY A 192 17.18 17.87 8.26
C GLY A 192 16.19 18.70 7.44
N LEU A 193 16.68 19.57 6.55
CA LEU A 193 15.84 20.35 5.64
C LEU A 193 15.13 19.45 4.62
N ALA A 194 15.83 18.47 4.05
CA ALA A 194 15.24 17.51 3.11
C ALA A 194 14.13 16.67 3.76
N LEU A 195 14.25 16.29 5.04
CA LEU A 195 13.20 15.58 5.76
C LEU A 195 11.96 16.46 5.99
N VAL A 196 12.14 17.75 6.30
CA VAL A 196 11.01 18.69 6.45
C VAL A 196 10.33 18.94 5.10
N GLU A 197 11.10 19.07 4.02
CA GLU A 197 10.56 19.18 2.67
C GLU A 197 9.80 17.91 2.28
N PHE A 198 10.33 16.73 2.63
CA PHE A 198 9.67 15.46 2.39
C PHE A 198 8.36 15.35 3.18
N GLU A 199 8.34 15.74 4.46
CA GLU A 199 7.12 15.81 5.27
C GLU A 199 6.05 16.68 4.59
N GLN A 200 6.42 17.89 4.16
CA GLN A 200 5.50 18.78 3.46
C GLN A 200 5.01 18.16 2.13
N SER A 201 5.89 17.49 1.38
CA SER A 201 5.53 16.81 0.14
C SER A 201 4.52 15.68 0.38
N ILE A 202 4.69 14.89 1.45
CA ILE A 202 3.74 13.84 1.84
C ILE A 202 2.39 14.45 2.18
N LEU A 203 2.35 15.53 2.95
CA LEU A 203 1.09 16.20 3.28
C LEU A 203 0.39 16.76 2.04
N GLN A 204 1.13 17.32 1.09
CA GLN A 204 0.57 17.78 -0.18
C GLN A 204 0.01 16.62 -1.02
N VAL A 205 0.74 15.49 -1.11
CA VAL A 205 0.29 14.30 -1.84
C VAL A 205 -0.93 13.68 -1.15
N ALA A 206 -0.94 13.61 0.19
CA ALA A 206 -2.09 13.17 0.97
C ALA A 206 -3.32 14.06 0.72
N GLY A 207 -3.13 15.38 0.62
CA GLY A 207 -4.19 16.31 0.22
C GLY A 207 -4.72 16.03 -1.20
N LYS A 208 -3.83 15.76 -2.17
CA LYS A 208 -4.22 15.40 -3.54
C LYS A 208 -4.96 14.05 -3.61
N ILE A 209 -4.52 13.05 -2.84
CA ILE A 209 -5.17 11.74 -2.74
C ILE A 209 -6.53 11.88 -2.05
N GLY A 210 -6.62 12.65 -0.97
CA GLY A 210 -7.87 12.94 -0.26
C GLY A 210 -8.88 13.61 -1.18
N ALA A 211 -8.48 14.67 -1.91
CA ALA A 211 -9.32 15.33 -2.90
C ALA A 211 -9.73 14.40 -4.05
N SER A 212 -8.83 13.52 -4.51
CA SER A 212 -9.15 12.54 -5.56
C SER A 212 -10.14 11.48 -5.06
N ARG A 213 -9.98 11.01 -3.82
CA ARG A 213 -10.92 10.10 -3.16
C ARG A 213 -12.29 10.76 -2.99
N GLU A 214 -12.33 12.02 -2.56
CA GLU A 214 -13.58 12.79 -2.46
C GLU A 214 -14.26 12.93 -3.83
N ARG A 215 -13.50 13.24 -4.89
CA ARG A 215 -14.03 13.30 -6.27
C ARG A 215 -14.58 11.96 -6.75
N ILE A 216 -13.90 10.85 -6.47
CA ILE A 216 -14.38 9.51 -6.82
C ILE A 216 -15.66 9.18 -6.04
N GLN A 217 -15.68 9.48 -4.74
CA GLN A 217 -16.87 9.30 -3.90
C GLN A 217 -18.02 10.20 -4.37
N ALA A 218 -17.74 11.42 -4.79
CA ALA A 218 -18.73 12.33 -5.38
C ALA A 218 -19.26 11.80 -6.72
N LEU A 219 -18.44 11.17 -7.55
CA LEU A 219 -18.92 10.50 -8.78
C LEU A 219 -19.75 9.25 -8.45
N GLN A 220 -19.37 8.47 -7.43
CA GLN A 220 -20.13 7.30 -6.97
C GLN A 220 -21.46 7.70 -6.33
N LEU A 221 -21.50 8.77 -5.54
CA LEU A 221 -22.71 9.30 -4.90
C LEU A 221 -23.57 10.12 -5.89
N GLY A 222 -22.94 10.81 -6.84
CA GLY A 222 -23.57 11.47 -7.98
C GLY A 222 -24.25 10.46 -8.91
N SER A 223 -23.67 9.27 -9.07
CA SER A 223 -24.31 8.12 -9.71
C SER A 223 -25.53 7.63 -8.93
N PHE A 224 -25.50 7.71 -7.60
CA PHE A 224 -26.63 7.36 -6.71
C PHE A 224 -27.74 8.43 -6.66
N THR A 225 -27.41 9.69 -6.94
CA THR A 225 -28.34 10.84 -6.95
C THR A 225 -28.69 11.34 -8.35
N GLY A 226 -28.22 10.62 -9.38
CA GLY A 226 -28.52 10.90 -10.78
C GLY A 226 -30.02 10.80 -11.09
N PRO A 227 -30.49 11.35 -12.22
CA PRO A 227 -31.91 11.64 -12.51
C PRO A 227 -32.85 10.43 -12.67
N GLY A 228 -32.51 9.25 -12.14
CA GLY A 228 -33.33 8.04 -12.23
C GLY A 228 -34.15 7.70 -10.97
N ASP A 229 -33.92 8.36 -9.83
CA ASP A 229 -34.62 8.04 -8.56
C ASP A 229 -35.76 9.03 -8.19
N ARG A 230 -36.01 10.05 -9.02
CA ARG A 230 -37.20 10.92 -8.86
C ARG A 230 -38.45 10.35 -9.52
N ASP A 231 -38.30 9.46 -10.51
CA ASP A 231 -39.46 8.87 -11.22
C ASP A 231 -40.10 7.68 -10.51
N ARG A 232 -39.49 7.14 -9.43
CA ARG A 232 -40.11 6.04 -8.65
C ARG A 232 -40.85 6.46 -7.40
N ARG A 233 -40.83 7.75 -7.03
CA ARG A 233 -41.52 8.27 -5.84
C ARG A 233 -42.89 8.89 -6.12
N ASN A 234 -43.37 8.83 -7.36
CA ASN A 234 -44.70 9.36 -7.75
C ASN A 234 -45.76 8.30 -8.08
N GLU A 235 -45.47 7.01 -7.95
CA GLU A 235 -46.52 5.98 -8.03
C GLU A 235 -47.05 5.67 -6.63
N ALA A 236 -47.99 6.50 -6.18
CA ALA A 236 -48.89 6.14 -5.09
C ALA A 236 -49.83 5.00 -5.55
N PRO A 237 -50.22 4.07 -4.65
CA PRO A 237 -51.01 2.91 -4.99
C PRO A 237 -52.47 3.31 -5.19
N THR A 238 -52.99 3.25 -6.41
CA THR A 238 -54.44 3.41 -6.64
C THR A 238 -55.15 2.11 -6.25
N GLY A 239 -55.58 2.06 -4.99
CA GLY A 239 -56.59 1.14 -4.52
C GLY A 239 -58.00 1.59 -4.92
N PHE A 240 -58.81 0.60 -5.33
CA PHE A 240 -60.24 0.42 -5.04
C PHE A 240 -61.20 1.61 -5.22
N GLY A 241 -61.95 1.54 -6.33
CA GLY A 241 -63.39 1.75 -6.46
C GLY A 241 -64.07 2.95 -5.79
N ASP A 242 -64.66 3.82 -6.60
CA ASP A 242 -66.10 4.07 -6.52
C ASP A 242 -66.64 4.65 -7.84
N SER A 243 -67.93 4.44 -7.97
CA SER A 243 -68.82 4.65 -9.10
C SER A 243 -69.43 6.06 -9.11
N VAL A 244 -70.15 6.35 -10.21
CA VAL A 244 -71.28 7.30 -10.31
C VAL A 244 -71.03 8.64 -11.04
N HIS A 245 -71.75 8.76 -12.17
CA HIS A 245 -72.33 9.95 -12.83
C HIS A 245 -71.45 10.99 -13.54
N GLY A 246 -71.57 11.00 -14.87
CA GLY A 246 -72.42 11.99 -15.55
C GLY A 246 -71.75 13.27 -16.07
N GLY A 247 -71.80 13.47 -17.39
CA GLY A 247 -71.87 14.82 -17.98
C GLY A 247 -70.78 15.20 -18.99
N SER A 248 -71.03 14.85 -20.26
CA SER A 248 -70.72 15.55 -21.52
C SER A 248 -69.96 16.90 -21.46
N VAL A 249 -68.96 17.11 -22.35
CA VAL A 249 -68.99 18.06 -23.49
C VAL A 249 -67.60 18.19 -24.17
N ARG A 250 -67.56 17.76 -25.43
CA ARG A 250 -66.86 18.26 -26.66
C ARG A 250 -65.49 18.98 -26.61
N GLY A 251 -64.64 18.58 -27.56
CA GLY A 251 -63.94 19.48 -28.50
C GLY A 251 -62.41 19.31 -28.55
N ARG A 252 -61.85 18.47 -29.45
CA ARG A 252 -61.35 18.76 -30.82
C ARG A 252 -60.11 19.70 -30.92
N GLY A 253 -59.03 19.14 -31.50
CA GLY A 253 -57.95 19.83 -32.21
C GLY A 253 -56.81 20.30 -31.29
N GLY A 254 -55.53 20.12 -31.57
CA GLY A 254 -54.83 19.79 -32.81
C GLY A 254 -53.53 20.60 -32.84
N VAL A 255 -52.41 19.91 -33.11
CA VAL A 255 -51.21 20.34 -33.85
C VAL A 255 -50.69 21.77 -33.60
N TYR A 256 -49.52 21.91 -32.96
CA TYR A 256 -48.21 22.11 -33.58
C TYR A 256 -47.12 21.95 -32.51
#